data_AF-A0A369C9R5-F1
#
_entry.id   AF-A0A369C9R5-F1
#
_cell.length_a   1.000
_cell.length_b   1.000
_cell.length_c   1.000
_cell.angle_alpha   90.00
_cell.angle_beta   90.00
_cell.angle_gamma   90.00
#
_symmetry.space_group_name_H-M   'P 1'
#
loop_
_entity.id
_entity.type
_entity.pdbx_description
1 polymer ?
#
loop_
_entity_poly.entity_id
_entity_poly.type
_entity_poly.pdbx_seq_one_letter_code
_entity_poly.pdbx_strand_id
1 'polypeptide(L)'
;MRNPMLPDECELLDPLPAPSARALFSGTFEGRRVRWSAWIEALGTPDPGAPEPAYLEVGDSHDGLRTLHIGLPVAVIDGPTLFKTVIMVRQYKALRRGRQPFARTLAPSPAQP
;
A
#
# COMPACT_ATOMS: atom_id res chain seq x y z
N MET A 1 -22.06 0.22 6.81
CA MET A 1 -22.16 1.59 6.28
C MET A 1 -21.08 1.75 5.22
N ARG A 2 -21.42 2.09 3.96
CA ARG A 2 -20.42 2.32 2.90
C ARG A 2 -19.74 3.67 3.15
N ASN A 3 -18.42 3.70 3.25
CA ASN A 3 -17.66 4.93 3.42
C ASN A 3 -17.53 5.62 2.05
N PRO A 4 -18.11 6.81 1.81
CA PRO A 4 -18.19 7.45 0.49
C PRO A 4 -16.84 7.92 -0.08
N MET A 5 -15.75 7.80 0.69
CA MET A 5 -14.39 8.14 0.28
C MET A 5 -13.58 6.96 -0.26
N LEU A 6 -14.08 5.72 -0.20
CA LEU A 6 -13.37 4.55 -0.72
C LEU A 6 -13.86 4.22 -2.14
N PRO A 7 -13.00 3.73 -3.06
CA PRO A 7 -13.50 3.22 -4.34
C PRO A 7 -14.51 2.09 -4.08
N ASP A 8 -15.55 1.94 -4.93
CA ASP A 8 -16.74 1.10 -4.65
C ASP A 8 -16.42 -0.36 -4.24
N GLU A 9 -15.23 -0.87 -4.61
CA GLU A 9 -14.73 -2.21 -4.30
C GLU A 9 -13.71 -2.28 -3.15
N CYS A 10 -13.49 -1.21 -2.39
CA CYS A 10 -12.60 -1.21 -1.23
C CYS A 10 -13.40 -1.32 0.07
N GLU A 11 -13.13 -2.38 0.81
CA GLU A 11 -13.73 -2.69 2.10
C GLU A 11 -12.67 -2.59 3.19
N LEU A 12 -12.92 -1.71 4.16
CA LEU A 12 -12.08 -1.56 5.33
C LEU A 12 -12.55 -2.54 6.42
N LEU A 13 -11.63 -3.36 6.92
CA LEU A 13 -11.93 -4.39 7.92
C LEU A 13 -11.71 -3.93 9.36
N ASP A 14 -10.88 -2.90 9.57
CA ASP A 14 -10.53 -2.38 10.88
C ASP A 14 -10.93 -0.90 11.04
N PRO A 15 -11.28 -0.45 12.25
CA PRO A 15 -11.52 0.97 12.50
C PRO A 15 -10.24 1.80 12.33
N LEU A 16 -10.41 3.04 11.89
CA LEU A 16 -9.33 4.04 11.72
C LEU A 16 -9.62 5.28 12.58
N PRO A 17 -8.59 6.05 12.99
CA PRO A 17 -7.16 5.82 12.76
C PRO A 17 -6.58 4.72 13.67
N ALA A 18 -5.59 3.97 13.18
CA ALA A 18 -4.96 2.86 13.90
C ALA A 18 -3.48 2.67 13.47
N PRO A 19 -2.64 2.02 14.31
CA PRO A 19 -1.24 1.73 13.93
C PRO A 19 -1.15 0.75 12.76
N SER A 20 -2.21 0.01 12.49
CA SER A 20 -2.33 -0.85 11.32
C SER A 20 -3.77 -0.94 10.85
N ALA A 21 -3.97 -1.21 9.57
CA ALA A 21 -5.28 -1.35 8.95
C ALA A 21 -5.29 -2.52 7.97
N ARG A 22 -6.37 -3.31 7.97
CA ARG A 22 -6.64 -4.28 6.91
C ARG A 22 -7.72 -3.78 5.96
N ALA A 23 -7.48 -3.95 4.68
CA ALA A 23 -8.42 -3.56 3.64
C ALA A 23 -8.46 -4.61 2.52
N LEU A 24 -9.66 -4.86 2.02
CA LEU A 24 -9.89 -5.68 0.84
C LEU A 24 -10.18 -4.77 -0.34
N PHE A 25 -9.49 -4.97 -1.48
CA PHE A 25 -9.81 -4.21 -2.68
C PHE A 25 -9.38 -4.93 -3.96
N SER A 26 -10.11 -4.68 -5.06
CA SER A 26 -9.70 -5.15 -6.39
C SER A 26 -8.52 -4.35 -6.94
N GLY A 27 -7.62 -5.01 -7.67
CA GLY A 27 -6.51 -4.39 -8.39
C GLY A 27 -5.96 -5.29 -9.50
N THR A 28 -4.80 -4.92 -10.05
CA THR A 28 -4.14 -5.69 -11.12
C THR A 28 -2.77 -6.16 -10.65
N PHE A 29 -2.43 -7.42 -10.93
CA PHE A 29 -1.14 -8.03 -10.64
C PHE A 29 -0.74 -8.96 -11.78
N GLU A 30 0.48 -8.83 -12.30
CA GLU A 30 0.98 -9.64 -13.43
C GLU A 30 0.02 -9.65 -14.65
N GLY A 31 -0.63 -8.50 -14.91
CA GLY A 31 -1.60 -8.35 -16.00
C GLY A 31 -2.98 -9.00 -15.75
N ARG A 32 -3.23 -9.54 -14.55
CA ARG A 32 -4.50 -10.16 -14.18
C ARG A 32 -5.22 -9.35 -13.10
N ARG A 33 -6.55 -9.32 -13.14
CA ARG A 33 -7.34 -8.79 -12.02
C ARG A 33 -7.19 -9.73 -10.82
N VAL A 34 -6.90 -9.16 -9.66
CA VAL A 34 -6.81 -9.88 -8.39
C VAL A 34 -7.58 -9.11 -7.32
N ARG A 35 -8.03 -9.83 -6.29
CA ARG A 35 -8.54 -9.22 -5.07
C ARG A 35 -7.43 -9.25 -4.03
N TRP A 36 -7.11 -8.09 -3.48
CA TRP A 36 -6.09 -7.93 -2.47
C TRP A 36 -6.69 -8.10 -1.08
N SER A 37 -5.98 -8.82 -0.23
CA SER A 37 -6.08 -8.73 1.23
C SER A 37 -4.86 -7.97 1.72
N ALA A 38 -5.03 -6.66 1.88
CA ALA A 38 -3.95 -5.76 2.25
C ALA A 38 -3.86 -5.58 3.75
N TRP A 39 -2.65 -5.67 4.30
CA TRP A 39 -2.30 -5.25 5.64
C TRP A 39 -1.34 -4.08 5.54
N ILE A 40 -1.73 -2.94 6.12
CA ILE A 40 -0.98 -1.70 6.06
C ILE A 40 -0.57 -1.35 7.48
N GLU A 41 0.72 -1.15 7.73
CA GLU A 41 1.28 -0.81 9.03
C GLU A 41 2.01 0.53 9.00
N ALA A 42 1.83 1.28 10.09
CA ALA A 42 2.57 2.49 10.37
C ALA A 42 3.94 2.11 10.95
N LEU A 43 5.02 2.48 10.25
CA LEU A 43 6.40 2.22 10.68
C LEU A 43 6.94 3.29 11.65
N GLY A 44 6.12 4.30 11.95
CA GLY A 44 6.53 5.50 12.67
C GLY A 44 7.04 6.59 11.74
N THR A 45 7.22 7.77 12.30
CA THR A 45 7.77 8.93 11.59
C THR A 45 9.23 8.64 11.25
N PRO A 46 9.64 8.77 9.97
CA PRO A 46 11.02 8.54 9.58
C PRO A 46 11.93 9.57 10.25
N ASP A 47 13.10 9.13 10.69
CA ASP A 47 14.13 10.03 11.22
C ASP A 47 14.74 10.83 10.06
N PRO A 48 14.97 12.15 10.21
CA PRO A 48 15.54 12.96 9.15
C PRO A 48 16.95 12.49 8.77
N GLY A 49 17.05 11.78 7.63
CA GLY A 49 18.31 11.25 7.09
C GLY A 49 18.40 9.72 7.07
N ALA A 50 17.43 9.01 7.67
CA ALA A 50 17.32 7.57 7.51
C ALA A 50 16.75 7.21 6.12
N PRO A 51 17.15 6.07 5.53
CA PRO A 51 16.48 5.55 4.33
C PRO A 51 15.00 5.31 4.65
N GLU A 52 14.12 5.76 3.75
CA GLU A 52 12.67 5.59 3.87
C GLU A 52 12.34 4.10 4.10
N PRO A 53 11.81 3.70 5.27
CA PRO A 53 11.57 2.30 5.59
C PRO A 53 10.37 1.72 4.84
N ALA A 54 9.74 2.51 3.96
CA ALA A 54 8.56 2.16 3.18
C ALA A 54 8.79 0.91 2.33
N TYR A 55 7.88 -0.05 2.43
CA TYR A 55 7.97 -1.30 1.67
C TYR A 55 6.61 -1.79 1.20
N LEU A 56 6.65 -2.62 0.15
CA LEU A 56 5.54 -3.40 -0.37
C LEU A 56 5.98 -4.86 -0.41
N GLU A 57 5.17 -5.77 0.09
CA GLU A 57 5.44 -7.20 0.02
C GLU A 57 4.22 -7.92 -0.53
N VAL A 58 4.38 -8.53 -1.70
CA VAL A 58 3.31 -9.33 -2.32
C VAL A 58 3.52 -10.79 -1.92
N GLY A 59 2.59 -11.31 -1.13
CA GLY A 59 2.56 -12.69 -0.69
C GLY A 59 1.77 -13.61 -1.64
N ASP A 60 1.51 -14.80 -1.14
CA ASP A 60 0.70 -15.81 -1.83
C ASP A 60 -0.77 -15.42 -1.93
N SER A 61 -1.50 -16.17 -2.76
CA SER A 61 -2.95 -16.08 -2.86
C SER A 61 -3.61 -17.25 -2.14
N HIS A 62 -4.54 -16.96 -1.25
CA HIS A 62 -5.35 -17.94 -0.53
C HIS A 62 -6.83 -17.58 -0.68
N ASP A 63 -7.66 -18.57 -1.03
CA ASP A 63 -9.11 -18.39 -1.23
C ASP A 63 -9.48 -17.26 -2.21
N GLY A 64 -8.68 -17.08 -3.28
CA GLY A 64 -8.89 -16.01 -4.27
C GLY A 64 -8.49 -14.61 -3.82
N LEU A 65 -8.02 -14.44 -2.58
CA LEU A 65 -7.43 -13.22 -2.06
C LEU A 65 -5.91 -13.31 -2.12
N ARG A 66 -5.25 -12.30 -2.69
CA ARG A 66 -3.79 -12.18 -2.68
C ARG A 66 -3.32 -11.31 -1.53
N THR A 67 -2.35 -11.80 -0.77
CA THR A 67 -1.78 -11.06 0.36
C THR A 67 -0.90 -9.92 -0.12
N LEU A 68 -1.08 -8.75 0.48
CA LEU A 68 -0.24 -7.58 0.27
C LEU A 68 0.08 -6.93 1.61
N HIS A 69 1.35 -6.86 1.98
CA HIS A 69 1.79 -6.12 3.17
C HIS A 69 2.45 -4.81 2.75
N ILE A 70 2.13 -3.74 3.47
CA ILE A 70 2.60 -2.39 3.15
C ILE A 70 3.06 -1.71 4.44
N GLY A 71 4.34 -1.41 4.53
CA GLY A 71 4.86 -0.55 5.58
C GLY A 71 4.96 0.88 5.09
N LEU A 72 4.36 1.83 5.82
CA LEU A 72 4.38 3.26 5.50
C LEU A 72 5.10 4.06 6.59
N PRO A 73 5.94 5.04 6.23
CA PRO A 73 6.68 5.87 7.18
C PRO A 73 5.79 6.98 7.73
N VAL A 74 4.73 6.59 8.43
CA VAL A 74 3.73 7.46 9.05
C VAL A 74 3.54 7.07 10.50
N ALA A 75 3.06 7.99 11.33
CA ALA A 75 2.78 7.73 12.74
C ALA A 75 1.52 6.85 12.94
N VAL A 76 0.52 6.99 12.06
CA VAL A 76 -0.74 6.26 12.15
C VAL A 76 -1.35 6.09 10.76
N ILE A 77 -2.13 5.03 10.56
CA ILE A 77 -2.93 4.83 9.36
C ILE A 77 -4.29 5.49 9.56
N ASP A 78 -4.55 6.54 8.80
CA ASP A 78 -5.83 7.24 8.70
C ASP A 78 -6.54 6.96 7.36
N GLY A 79 -7.81 7.36 7.25
CA GLY A 79 -8.60 7.17 6.03
C GLY A 79 -7.94 7.74 4.77
N PRO A 80 -7.50 9.01 4.76
CA PRO A 80 -6.72 9.58 3.65
C PRO A 80 -5.46 8.79 3.29
N THR A 81 -4.67 8.35 4.27
CA THR A 81 -3.46 7.53 4.05
C THR A 81 -3.80 6.18 3.43
N LEU A 82 -4.83 5.50 3.93
CA LEU A 82 -5.33 4.26 3.36
C LEU A 82 -5.78 4.45 1.91
N PHE A 83 -6.58 5.49 1.65
CA PHE A 83 -7.11 5.76 0.31
C PHE A 83 -5.98 5.98 -0.71
N LYS A 84 -5.01 6.85 -0.39
CA LYS A 84 -3.84 7.10 -1.25
C LYS A 84 -3.07 5.81 -1.54
N THR A 85 -2.89 4.98 -0.52
CA THR A 85 -2.20 3.70 -0.63
C THR A 85 -2.93 2.74 -1.58
N VAL A 86 -4.24 2.58 -1.43
CA VAL A 86 -5.05 1.73 -2.31
C VAL A 86 -5.00 2.21 -3.76
N ILE A 87 -5.14 3.52 -3.99
CA ILE A 87 -5.03 4.09 -5.34
C ILE A 87 -3.65 3.83 -5.93
N MET A 88 -2.59 4.04 -5.16
CA MET A 88 -1.23 3.80 -5.61
C MET A 88 -1.00 2.33 -5.97
N VAL A 89 -1.38 1.38 -5.11
CA VAL A 89 -1.24 -0.06 -5.38
C VAL A 89 -1.93 -0.44 -6.69
N ARG A 90 -3.12 0.11 -6.95
CA ARG A 90 -3.86 -0.14 -8.20
C ARG A 90 -3.12 0.37 -9.44
N GLN A 91 -2.35 1.44 -9.32
CA GLN A 91 -1.59 2.04 -10.41
C GLN A 91 -0.17 1.46 -10.56
N TYR A 92 0.30 0.72 -9.56
CA TYR A 92 1.68 0.26 -9.48
C TYR A 92 1.92 -0.92 -10.43
N LYS A 93 2.45 -0.62 -11.62
CA LYS A 93 2.69 -1.61 -12.68
C LYS A 93 3.86 -2.56 -12.40
N ALA A 94 4.73 -2.21 -11.44
CA ALA A 94 5.95 -2.94 -11.11
C ALA A 94 5.82 -3.80 -9.84
N LEU A 95 4.60 -4.12 -9.38
CA LEU A 95 4.40 -5.02 -8.25
C LEU A 95 4.96 -6.41 -8.63
N ARG A 96 5.77 -6.96 -7.74
CA ARG A 96 6.44 -8.26 -7.88
C ARG A 96 6.28 -9.01 -6.58
N ARG A 97 6.27 -10.34 -6.68
CA ARG A 97 6.23 -11.24 -5.51
C ARG A 97 7.42 -10.98 -4.59
N GLY A 98 7.20 -11.16 -3.29
CA GLY A 98 8.19 -10.87 -2.25
C GLY A 98 8.25 -9.39 -1.88
N ARG A 99 9.16 -9.07 -0.95
CA ARG A 99 9.36 -7.72 -0.43
C ARG A 99 10.16 -6.86 -1.39
N GLN A 100 9.68 -5.66 -1.63
CA GLN A 100 10.37 -4.63 -2.39
C GLN A 100 10.30 -3.30 -1.64
N PRO A 101 11.37 -2.47 -1.72
CA PRO A 101 11.27 -1.10 -1.26
C PRO A 101 10.21 -0.38 -2.10
N PHE A 102 9.56 0.59 -1.48
CA PHE A 102 8.68 1.48 -2.22
C PHE A 102 9.53 2.24 -3.24
N ALA A 103 9.37 1.94 -4.54
CA ALA A 103 10.19 2.59 -5.55
C ALA A 103 9.79 4.06 -5.60
N ARG A 104 10.74 4.94 -5.26
CA ARG A 104 10.61 6.38 -5.48
C ARG A 104 10.20 6.59 -6.94
N THR A 105 8.97 7.02 -7.17
CA THR A 105 8.61 7.57 -8.48
C THR A 105 9.33 8.92 -8.57
N LEU A 106 10.44 8.93 -9.33
CA LEU A 106 11.22 10.09 -9.80
C LEU A 106 11.85 11.01 -8.72
N ALA A 107 13.14 10.82 -8.49
CA ALA A 107 14.01 12.00 -8.48
C ALA A 107 14.14 12.45 -9.95
N PRO A 108 14.02 13.74 -10.31
CA PRO A 108 14.73 14.18 -11.51
C PRO A 108 16.21 13.84 -11.29
N SER A 109 16.81 13.14 -12.26
CA SER A 109 18.25 12.92 -12.29
C SER A 109 18.94 14.26 -12.02
N PRO A 110 19.86 14.39 -11.05
CA PRO A 110 20.72 15.56 -11.04
C PRO A 110 21.51 15.49 -12.34
N ALA A 111 21.19 16.37 -13.28
CA ALA A 111 22.07 16.65 -14.40
C ALA A 111 23.42 17.04 -13.78
N GLN A 112 24.41 16.17 -13.92
CA GLN A 112 25.78 16.49 -13.56
C GLN A 112 26.39 17.29 -14.73
N PRO A 113 27.16 18.34 -14.42
CA PRO A 113 27.69 19.30 -15.40
C PRO A 113 28.68 18.69 -16.38
#